data_AF-A0A9J6GMS7-F1
#
_entry.id   AF-A0A9J6GMS7-F1
#
_cell.length_a   1.000
_cell.length_b   1.000
_cell.length_c   1.000
_cell.angle_alpha   90.00
_cell.angle_beta   90.00
_cell.angle_gamma   90.00
#
_symmetry.space_group_name_H-M   'P 1'
#
loop_
_entity.id
_entity.type
_entity.pdbx_description
1 polymer ?
#
loop_
_entity_poly.entity_id
_entity_poly.type
_entity_poly.pdbx_seq_one_letter_code
_entity_poly.pdbx_strand_id
1 'polypeptide(L)'
;MKRGYRPLDNEAFRFLVRNFETVWTTSPQFQLLAFEELWNVLRDDELHVTSEVEGSFGAILKWIAGYPEVRRGFLCRLLTLVRFLFGSNADMQRVESEPLVRQDEEALEVLSVIRWTLDMVATDSANWRSWPYLADRPLAPTPYP
;
A
#
# COMPACT_ATOMS: atom_id res chain seq x y z
N MET A 1 31.19 -13.07 0.24
CA MET A 1 31.01 -12.36 -1.05
C MET A 1 30.89 -10.87 -0.77
N LYS A 2 31.72 -10.04 -1.42
CA LYS A 2 31.89 -8.61 -1.11
C LYS A 2 30.69 -7.80 -1.60
N ARG A 3 29.86 -7.27 -0.69
CA ARG A 3 28.89 -6.19 -0.97
C ARG A 3 29.65 -4.86 -1.10
N GLY A 4 30.29 -4.63 -2.24
CA GLY A 4 30.65 -3.28 -2.66
C GLY A 4 29.40 -2.61 -3.25
N TYR A 5 29.23 -1.30 -3.02
CA TYR A 5 28.18 -0.39 -3.56
C TYR A 5 26.99 0.04 -2.68
N ARG A 6 27.08 -0.04 -1.34
CA ARG A 6 26.03 0.47 -0.42
C ARG A 6 25.51 1.91 -0.71
N PRO A 7 26.36 2.92 -1.05
CA PRO A 7 25.85 4.28 -1.26
C PRO A 7 25.06 4.44 -2.56
N LEU A 8 25.50 3.78 -3.65
CA LEU A 8 24.84 3.87 -4.95
C LEU A 8 23.52 3.12 -4.94
N ASP A 9 23.48 1.93 -4.33
CA ASP A 9 22.26 1.14 -4.18
C ASP A 9 21.21 1.91 -3.37
N ASN A 10 21.62 2.57 -2.28
CA ASN A 10 20.73 3.40 -1.47
C ASN A 10 20.20 4.61 -2.24
N GLU A 11 21.04 5.27 -3.04
CA GLU A 11 20.61 6.44 -3.81
C GLU A 11 19.68 6.04 -4.97
N ALA A 12 19.96 4.91 -5.63
CA ALA A 12 19.10 4.33 -6.64
C ALA A 12 17.74 3.93 -6.05
N PHE A 13 17.73 3.32 -4.87
CA PHE A 13 16.50 2.98 -4.15
C PHE A 13 15.69 4.23 -3.80
N ARG A 14 16.32 5.27 -3.23
CA ARG A 14 15.64 6.55 -2.95
C ARG A 14 15.10 7.22 -4.20
N PHE A 15 15.85 7.17 -5.29
CA PHE A 15 15.40 7.67 -6.57
C PHE A 15 14.15 6.92 -7.04
N LEU A 16 14.14 5.59 -6.92
CA LEU A 16 13.00 4.75 -7.27
C LEU A 16 11.77 5.08 -6.41
N VAL A 17 11.92 5.19 -5.08
CA VAL A 17 10.83 5.51 -4.15
C VAL A 17 10.22 6.89 -4.44
N ARG A 18 11.06 7.91 -4.67
CA ARG A 18 10.61 9.30 -4.93
C ARG A 18 9.97 9.50 -6.31
N ASN A 19 10.36 8.70 -7.29
CA ASN A 19 9.86 8.77 -8.66
C ASN A 19 9.02 7.54 -9.00
N PHE A 20 8.50 6.85 -7.99
CA PHE A 20 7.91 5.52 -8.15
C PHE A 20 6.83 5.51 -9.22
N GLU A 21 5.89 6.46 -9.15
CA GLU A 21 4.80 6.58 -10.13
C GLU A 21 5.29 6.69 -11.57
N THR A 22 6.31 7.53 -11.81
CA THR A 22 6.89 7.67 -13.15
C THR A 22 7.66 6.42 -13.57
N VAL A 23 8.41 5.80 -12.65
CA VAL A 23 9.21 4.61 -12.97
C VAL A 23 8.31 3.43 -13.29
N TRP A 24 7.34 3.10 -12.44
CA TRP A 24 6.50 1.92 -12.70
C TRP A 24 5.61 2.13 -13.93
N THR A 25 5.21 3.34 -14.27
CA THR A 25 4.40 3.58 -15.50
C THR A 25 5.24 3.52 -16.78
N THR A 26 6.41 4.16 -16.80
CA THR A 26 7.18 4.38 -18.04
C THR A 26 8.31 3.39 -18.29
N SER A 27 8.92 2.84 -17.23
CA SER A 27 10.12 2.01 -17.35
C SER A 27 9.75 0.53 -17.50
N PRO A 28 10.19 -0.15 -18.58
CA PRO A 28 10.08 -1.61 -18.67
C PRO A 28 10.99 -2.33 -17.66
N GLN A 29 12.07 -1.67 -17.21
CA GLN A 29 12.99 -2.23 -16.22
C GLN A 29 12.33 -2.44 -14.85
N PHE A 30 11.20 -1.78 -14.58
CA PHE A 30 10.43 -2.01 -13.36
C PHE A 30 10.05 -3.49 -13.18
N GLN A 31 9.78 -4.22 -14.27
CA GLN A 31 9.43 -5.63 -14.21
C GLN A 31 10.63 -6.54 -13.86
N LEU A 32 11.86 -6.01 -13.92
CA LEU A 32 13.08 -6.75 -13.58
C LEU A 32 13.37 -6.75 -12.08
N LEU A 33 12.67 -5.93 -11.28
CA LEU A 33 12.83 -5.91 -9.83
C LEU A 33 12.61 -7.30 -9.24
N ALA A 34 13.48 -7.68 -8.31
CA ALA A 34 13.27 -8.84 -7.47
C ALA A 34 12.08 -8.61 -6.52
N PHE A 35 11.53 -9.70 -5.99
CA PHE A 35 10.42 -9.60 -5.03
C PHE A 35 10.81 -8.76 -3.81
N GLU A 36 12.01 -8.96 -3.27
CA GLU A 36 12.52 -8.23 -2.10
C GLU A 36 12.69 -6.74 -2.38
N GLU A 37 13.06 -6.36 -3.60
CA GLU A 37 13.21 -4.96 -4.00
C GLU A 37 11.84 -4.28 -4.08
N LEU A 38 10.88 -4.91 -4.78
CA LEU A 38 9.51 -4.40 -4.85
C LEU A 38 8.87 -4.32 -3.46
N TRP A 39 9.07 -5.35 -2.63
CA TRP A 39 8.60 -5.39 -1.26
C TRP A 39 9.10 -4.21 -0.44
N ASN A 40 10.41 -3.94 -0.52
CA ASN A 40 11.01 -2.82 0.21
C ASN A 40 10.51 -1.47 -0.30
N VAL A 41 10.32 -1.31 -1.62
CA VAL A 41 9.78 -0.08 -2.21
C VAL A 41 8.34 0.16 -1.75
N LEU A 42 7.44 -0.84 -1.88
CA LEU A 42 6.03 -0.68 -1.51
C LEU A 42 5.82 -0.46 -0.01
N ARG A 43 6.72 -0.98 0.83
CA ARG A 43 6.69 -0.78 2.28
C ARG A 43 7.24 0.58 2.72
N ASP A 44 8.01 1.27 1.90
CA ASP A 44 8.70 2.51 2.28
C ASP A 44 7.70 3.66 2.47
N ASP A 45 7.74 4.31 3.63
CA ASP A 45 6.81 5.40 4.01
C ASP A 45 6.98 6.67 3.15
N GLU A 46 8.12 6.82 2.45
CA GLU A 46 8.36 7.93 1.52
C GLU A 46 7.91 7.61 0.08
N LEU A 47 7.13 6.54 -0.14
CA LEU A 47 6.62 6.18 -1.46
C LEU A 47 5.74 7.30 -2.04
N HIS A 48 6.17 7.90 -3.14
CA HIS A 48 5.44 8.98 -3.77
C HIS A 48 4.54 8.48 -4.90
N VAL A 49 3.23 8.57 -4.68
CA VAL A 49 2.17 8.29 -5.65
C VAL A 49 1.02 9.27 -5.50
N THR A 50 0.34 9.58 -6.62
CA THR A 50 -0.85 10.44 -6.62
C THR A 50 -2.02 9.80 -5.85
N SER A 51 -2.17 8.49 -5.95
CA SER A 51 -3.12 7.68 -5.19
C SER A 51 -2.40 6.46 -4.64
N GLU A 52 -2.39 6.31 -3.31
CA GLU A 52 -1.70 5.22 -2.59
C GLU A 52 -2.18 3.84 -3.05
N VAL A 53 -3.50 3.68 -3.19
CA VAL A 53 -4.09 2.41 -3.62
C VAL A 53 -3.84 2.17 -5.09
N GLU A 54 -4.13 3.14 -5.95
CA GLU A 54 -4.01 2.96 -7.41
C GLU A 54 -2.55 2.78 -7.84
N GLY A 55 -1.64 3.60 -7.31
CA GLY A 55 -0.22 3.55 -7.65
C GLY A 55 0.44 2.26 -7.18
N SER A 56 0.21 1.85 -5.93
CA SER A 56 0.78 0.62 -5.38
C SER A 56 0.19 -0.62 -6.05
N PHE A 57 -1.13 -0.68 -6.21
CA PHE A 57 -1.80 -1.82 -6.83
C PHE A 57 -1.47 -1.93 -8.32
N GLY A 58 -1.49 -0.83 -9.07
CA GLY A 58 -1.11 -0.80 -10.48
C GLY A 58 0.33 -1.27 -10.71
N ALA A 59 1.24 -0.88 -9.83
CA ALA A 59 2.62 -1.36 -9.85
C ALA A 59 2.71 -2.88 -9.58
N ILE A 60 1.95 -3.40 -8.61
CA ILE A 60 1.86 -4.85 -8.34
C ILE A 60 1.38 -5.59 -9.59
N LEU A 61 0.30 -5.13 -10.23
CA LEU A 61 -0.23 -5.75 -11.45
C LEU A 61 0.81 -5.76 -12.58
N LYS A 62 1.49 -4.64 -12.81
CA LYS A 62 2.54 -4.54 -13.83
C LYS A 62 3.71 -5.48 -13.56
N TRP A 63 4.11 -5.59 -12.29
CA TRP A 63 5.19 -6.49 -11.90
C TRP A 63 4.80 -7.97 -12.07
N ILE A 64 3.58 -8.36 -11.65
CA ILE A 64 3.07 -9.72 -11.84
C ILE A 64 2.99 -10.07 -13.33
N ALA A 65 2.52 -9.13 -14.17
CA ALA A 65 2.41 -9.33 -15.62
C ALA A 65 3.75 -9.67 -16.30
N GLY A 66 4.90 -9.35 -15.70
CA GLY A 66 6.20 -9.71 -16.25
C GLY A 66 6.50 -11.22 -16.22
N TYR A 67 6.05 -11.92 -15.17
CA TYR A 67 6.26 -13.38 -14.99
C TYR A 67 5.10 -14.00 -14.21
N PRO A 68 3.88 -14.06 -14.79
CA PRO A 68 2.66 -14.38 -14.06
C PRO A 68 2.69 -15.77 -13.40
N GLU A 69 3.29 -16.77 -14.06
CA GLU A 69 3.35 -18.15 -13.55
C GLU A 69 4.03 -18.28 -12.19
N VAL A 70 5.04 -17.44 -11.93
CA VAL A 70 5.79 -17.44 -10.66
C VAL A 70 5.28 -16.35 -9.73
N ARG A 71 4.90 -15.19 -10.29
CA ARG A 71 4.64 -13.99 -9.49
C ARG A 71 3.24 -13.91 -8.90
N ARG A 72 2.27 -14.64 -9.46
CA ARG A 72 0.90 -14.70 -8.92
C ARG A 72 0.88 -15.15 -7.46
N GLY A 73 1.74 -16.10 -7.07
CA GLY A 73 1.83 -16.57 -5.69
C GLY A 73 2.28 -15.52 -4.66
N PHE A 74 2.74 -14.34 -5.09
CA PHE A 74 3.07 -13.22 -4.18
C PHE A 74 1.93 -12.20 -4.06
N LEU A 75 0.83 -12.34 -4.80
CA LEU A 75 -0.27 -11.36 -4.85
C LEU A 75 -0.82 -11.06 -3.46
N CYS A 76 -1.23 -12.09 -2.72
CA CYS A 76 -1.81 -11.95 -1.37
C CYS A 76 -0.86 -11.18 -0.45
N ARG A 77 0.43 -11.52 -0.48
CA ARG A 77 1.45 -10.87 0.34
C ARG A 77 1.65 -9.41 -0.06
N LEU A 78 1.66 -9.10 -1.35
CA LEU A 78 1.82 -7.73 -1.86
C LEU A 78 0.58 -6.87 -1.59
N LEU A 79 -0.62 -7.43 -1.60
CA LEU A 79 -1.85 -6.71 -1.24
C LEU A 79 -1.80 -6.16 0.19
N THR A 80 -1.13 -6.85 1.12
CA THR A 80 -0.96 -6.36 2.50
C THR A 80 -0.09 -5.10 2.61
N LEU A 81 0.68 -4.77 1.57
CA LEU A 81 1.50 -3.55 1.52
C LEU A 81 0.74 -2.35 0.93
N VAL A 82 -0.42 -2.57 0.31
CA VAL A 82 -1.21 -1.48 -0.27
C VAL A 82 -1.88 -0.70 0.86
N ARG A 83 -1.66 0.62 0.89
CA ARG A 83 -2.17 1.49 1.97
C ARG A 83 -3.63 1.89 1.76
N PHE A 84 -4.54 0.93 1.93
CA PHE A 84 -5.99 1.15 1.76
C PHE A 84 -6.60 2.21 2.70
N LEU A 85 -5.92 2.56 3.79
CA LEU A 85 -6.32 3.67 4.69
C LEU A 85 -6.42 5.02 3.98
N PHE A 86 -5.66 5.22 2.89
CA PHE A 86 -5.69 6.45 2.08
C PHE A 86 -6.58 6.33 0.84
N GLY A 87 -7.25 5.18 0.66
CA GLY A 87 -8.14 4.93 -0.45
C GLY A 87 -9.61 5.18 -0.12
N SER A 88 -10.43 5.23 -1.17
CA SER A 88 -11.89 5.22 -1.07
C SER A 88 -12.46 3.80 -1.14
N ASN A 89 -13.73 3.64 -0.77
CA ASN A 89 -14.46 2.37 -0.97
C ASN A 89 -14.49 1.99 -2.47
N ALA A 90 -14.55 2.97 -3.38
CA ALA A 90 -14.48 2.72 -4.81
C ALA A 90 -13.13 2.14 -5.24
N ASP A 91 -12.03 2.56 -4.62
CA ASP A 91 -10.70 1.98 -4.88
C ASP A 91 -10.64 0.53 -4.41
N MET A 92 -11.20 0.23 -3.23
CA MET A 92 -11.31 -1.14 -2.72
C MET A 92 -12.11 -2.04 -3.66
N GLN A 93 -13.29 -1.58 -4.12
CA GLN A 93 -14.11 -2.32 -5.08
C GLN A 93 -13.40 -2.55 -6.41
N ARG A 94 -12.61 -1.56 -6.87
CA ARG A 94 -11.80 -1.71 -8.09
C ARG A 94 -10.78 -2.84 -7.93
N VAL A 95 -10.05 -2.88 -6.81
CA VAL A 95 -9.08 -3.95 -6.51
C VAL A 95 -9.76 -5.32 -6.48
N GLU A 96 -10.92 -5.45 -5.84
CA GLU A 96 -11.69 -6.70 -5.78
C GLU A 96 -12.23 -7.16 -7.13
N SER A 97 -12.53 -6.21 -8.02
CA SER A 97 -13.02 -6.51 -9.35
C SER A 97 -11.93 -6.98 -10.32
N GLU A 98 -10.66 -6.74 -10.01
CA GLU A 98 -9.54 -7.08 -10.87
C GLU A 98 -9.47 -8.60 -11.10
N PRO A 99 -9.36 -9.10 -12.35
CA PRO A 99 -9.42 -10.53 -12.64
C PRO A 99 -8.42 -11.39 -11.85
N LEU A 100 -7.21 -10.89 -11.60
CA LEU A 100 -6.20 -11.60 -10.81
C LEU A 100 -6.61 -11.78 -9.35
N VAL A 101 -7.30 -10.79 -8.78
CA VAL A 101 -7.77 -10.82 -7.39
C VAL A 101 -9.06 -11.63 -7.30
N ARG A 102 -10.01 -11.39 -8.21
CA ARG A 102 -11.32 -12.03 -8.23
C ARG A 102 -11.24 -13.56 -8.36
N GLN A 103 -10.20 -14.07 -9.02
CA GLN A 103 -9.98 -15.50 -9.22
C GLN A 103 -9.16 -16.15 -8.11
N ASP A 104 -8.65 -15.37 -7.16
CA ASP A 104 -7.77 -15.82 -6.08
C ASP A 104 -8.51 -15.70 -4.74
N GLU A 105 -8.90 -16.86 -4.18
CA GLU A 105 -9.69 -16.93 -2.94
C GLU A 105 -8.91 -16.37 -1.73
N GLU A 106 -7.60 -16.59 -1.68
CA GLU A 106 -6.74 -16.09 -0.60
C GLU A 106 -6.61 -14.56 -0.69
N ALA A 107 -6.50 -14.01 -1.91
CA ALA A 107 -6.50 -12.56 -2.10
C ALA A 107 -7.81 -11.91 -1.64
N LEU A 108 -8.96 -12.53 -1.93
CA LEU A 108 -10.27 -12.05 -1.47
C LEU A 108 -10.42 -12.13 0.06
N GLU A 109 -9.90 -13.19 0.69
CA GLU A 109 -9.89 -13.30 2.15
C GLU A 109 -9.06 -12.18 2.78
N VAL A 110 -7.86 -11.92 2.27
CA VAL A 110 -7.01 -10.80 2.71
C VAL A 110 -7.75 -9.47 2.59
N LEU A 111 -8.40 -9.20 1.46
CA LEU A 111 -9.17 -7.97 1.25
C LEU A 111 -10.38 -7.87 2.19
N SER A 112 -11.04 -8.99 2.52
CA SER A 112 -12.15 -9.00 3.49
C SER A 112 -11.68 -8.57 4.89
N VAL A 113 -10.52 -9.06 5.33
CA VAL A 113 -9.90 -8.68 6.61
C VAL A 113 -9.50 -7.22 6.61
N ILE A 114 -8.89 -6.74 5.53
CA ILE A 114 -8.54 -5.33 5.37
C ILE A 114 -9.80 -4.46 5.46
N ARG A 115 -10.85 -4.79 4.71
CA ARG A 115 -12.12 -4.03 4.73
C ARG A 115 -12.72 -3.95 6.13
N TRP A 116 -12.82 -5.09 6.81
CA TRP A 116 -13.33 -5.13 8.17
C TRP A 116 -12.49 -4.26 9.11
N THR A 117 -11.16 -4.28 8.97
CA THR A 117 -10.25 -3.44 9.77
C THR A 117 -10.48 -1.97 9.49
N LEU A 118 -10.67 -1.57 8.23
CA LEU A 118 -10.99 -0.19 7.85
C LEU A 118 -12.34 0.25 8.41
N ASP A 119 -13.36 -0.60 8.34
CA ASP A 119 -14.70 -0.32 8.89
C ASP A 119 -14.65 -0.16 10.41
N MET A 120 -13.83 -0.96 11.10
CA MET A 120 -13.58 -0.81 12.54
C MET A 120 -12.94 0.54 12.87
N VAL A 121 -11.87 0.91 12.16
CA VAL A 121 -11.19 2.21 12.36
C VAL A 121 -12.16 3.37 12.09
N ALA A 122 -12.96 3.28 11.02
CA ALA A 122 -13.96 4.28 10.70
C ALA A 122 -15.02 4.39 11.81
N THR A 123 -15.51 3.27 12.33
CA THR A 123 -16.53 3.23 13.39
C THR A 123 -16.00 3.78 14.72
N ASP A 124 -14.76 3.43 15.09
CA ASP A 124 -14.11 3.95 16.30
C ASP A 124 -13.86 5.47 16.20
N SER A 125 -13.43 5.94 15.02
CA SER A 125 -13.29 7.38 14.75
C SER A 125 -14.63 8.14 14.76
N ALA A 126 -15.75 7.49 14.49
CA ALA A 126 -17.09 8.07 14.63
C ALA A 126 -17.55 8.10 16.10
N ASN A 127 -17.04 7.17 16.91
CA ASN A 127 -17.42 6.97 18.30
C ASN A 127 -16.44 7.57 19.32
N TRP A 128 -15.44 8.36 18.88
CA TRP A 128 -14.44 8.99 19.77
C TRP A 128 -15.05 9.78 20.94
N ARG A 129 -16.28 10.30 20.79
CA ARG A 129 -17.04 10.97 21.86
C ARG A 129 -17.44 10.06 23.03
N SER A 130 -17.42 8.75 22.83
CA SER A 130 -17.76 7.74 23.84
C SER A 130 -16.55 7.18 24.59
N TRP A 131 -15.34 7.63 24.25
CA TRP A 131 -14.12 7.08 24.84
C TRP A 131 -13.99 7.50 26.32
N PRO A 132 -13.93 6.54 27.28
CA PRO A 132 -13.95 6.85 28.71
C PRO A 132 -12.75 7.71 29.16
N TYR A 133 -11.63 7.65 28.44
CA TYR A 133 -10.43 8.45 28.68
C TYR A 133 -10.49 9.90 28.12
N LEU A 134 -11.49 10.23 27.29
CA LEU A 134 -11.72 11.60 26.81
C LEU A 134 -12.78 12.36 27.62
N ALA A 135 -13.59 11.64 28.41
CA ALA A 135 -14.56 12.25 29.33
C ALA A 135 -13.89 13.11 30.41
N ASP A 136 -12.64 12.82 30.77
CA ASP A 136 -11.88 13.49 31.83
C ASP A 136 -10.83 14.49 31.32
N ARG A 137 -10.74 14.75 30.01
CA ARG A 137 -9.85 15.83 29.53
C ARG A 137 -10.51 17.19 29.82
N PRO A 138 -9.83 18.10 30.53
CA PRO A 138 -10.30 19.48 30.61
C PRO A 138 -10.41 20.03 29.19
N LEU A 139 -11.59 20.57 28.85
CA LEU A 139 -11.82 21.31 27.61
C LEU A 139 -10.65 22.27 27.44
N ALA A 140 -9.95 22.19 26.30
CA ALA A 140 -8.92 23.17 25.98
C ALA A 140 -9.53 24.56 26.18
N PRO A 141 -8.84 25.48 26.89
CA PRO A 141 -9.41 26.78 27.19
C PRO A 141 -9.84 27.41 25.87
N THR A 142 -11.12 27.76 25.79
CA THR A 142 -11.66 28.51 24.66
C THR A 142 -10.79 29.74 24.46
N PRO A 143 -10.41 30.11 23.22
CA PRO A 143 -9.67 31.33 23.02
C PRO A 143 -10.49 32.48 23.60
N TYR A 144 -9.91 33.16 24.60
CA TYR A 144 -10.48 34.34 25.25
C TYR A 144 -10.71 35.45 24.20
N PRO A 145 -11.69 36.35 24.44
CA PRO A 145 -12.33 37.18 23.42
C PRO A 145 -11.42 38.15 22.68
#